data_AF-A0A643CYF8-F1
#
_entry.id   AF-A0A643CYF8-F1
#
_cell.length_a   1.000
_cell.length_b   1.000
_cell.length_c   1.000
_cell.angle_alpha   90.00
_cell.angle_beta   90.00
_cell.angle_gamma   90.00
#
_symmetry.space_group_name_H-M   'P 1'
#
loop_
_entity.id
_entity.type
_entity.pdbx_description
1 polymer ?
#
loop_
_entity_poly.entity_id
_entity_poly.type
_entity_poly.pdbx_seq_one_letter_code
_entity_poly.pdbx_strand_id
1 'polypeptide(L)'
;YSGVQLHLNQALKLMSDRQNPDYRNSIKESISAVESICKIITQDDKATLGKALKIIEEKYSLHAALKSSLSQLYGYASDGDGIRHAMLEESILSYIDAKFMLVSCTNFINYLIEKTK
;
A
#
# COMPACT_ATOMS: atom_id res chain seq x y z
N TYR A 1 -11.30 -11.12 2.84
CA TYR A 1 -10.44 -10.00 2.44
C TYR A 1 -11.15 -9.00 1.51
N SER A 2 -12.45 -8.70 1.72
CA SER A 2 -13.24 -7.87 0.79
C SER A 2 -12.73 -6.42 0.69
N GLY A 3 -12.35 -5.79 1.82
CA GLY A 3 -11.77 -4.43 1.82
C GLY A 3 -10.45 -4.35 1.05
N VAL A 4 -9.59 -5.37 1.19
CA VAL A 4 -8.33 -5.47 0.43
C VAL A 4 -8.61 -5.53 -1.08
N GLN A 5 -9.55 -6.37 -1.50
CA GLN A 5 -9.93 -6.50 -2.92
C GLN A 5 -10.53 -5.21 -3.48
N LEU A 6 -11.34 -4.49 -2.69
CA LEU A 6 -11.93 -3.23 -3.10
C LEU A 6 -10.85 -2.18 -3.42
N HIS A 7 -9.87 -2.02 -2.51
CA HIS A 7 -8.76 -1.11 -2.72
C HIS A 7 -7.89 -1.48 -3.92
N LEU A 8 -7.56 -2.77 -4.10
CA LEU A 8 -6.78 -3.23 -5.27
C LEU A 8 -7.51 -3.00 -6.60
N ASN A 9 -8.82 -3.26 -6.64
CA ASN A 9 -9.63 -3.01 -7.83
C ASN A 9 -9.77 -1.52 -8.14
N GLN A 10 -9.93 -0.69 -7.11
CA GLN A 10 -9.98 0.76 -7.27
C GLN A 10 -8.64 1.31 -7.77
N ALA A 11 -7.52 0.83 -7.22
CA ALA A 11 -6.19 1.19 -7.70
C ALA A 11 -6.00 0.84 -9.18
N LEU A 12 -6.34 -0.39 -9.56
CA LEU A 12 -6.27 -0.84 -10.96
C LEU A 12 -7.13 0.04 -11.88
N LYS A 13 -8.36 0.37 -11.47
CA LYS A 13 -9.28 1.22 -12.23
C LYS A 13 -8.69 2.60 -12.47
N LEU A 14 -8.16 3.25 -11.43
CA LEU A 14 -7.58 4.59 -11.50
C LEU A 14 -6.32 4.64 -12.39
N MET A 15 -5.46 3.63 -12.30
CA MET A 15 -4.24 3.56 -13.11
C MET A 15 -4.52 3.22 -14.58
N SER A 16 -5.54 2.41 -14.87
CA SER A 16 -5.81 1.89 -16.21
C SER A 16 -6.77 2.76 -17.05
N ASP A 17 -7.30 3.85 -16.48
CA ASP A 17 -8.09 4.82 -17.23
C ASP A 17 -7.21 5.48 -18.31
N ARG A 18 -7.57 5.25 -19.58
CA ARG A 18 -6.82 5.77 -20.74
C ARG A 18 -7.18 7.22 -21.08
N GLN A 19 -8.30 7.73 -20.57
CA GLN A 19 -8.76 9.09 -20.82
C GLN A 19 -8.32 10.01 -19.69
N ASN A 20 -8.53 9.60 -18.45
CA ASN A 20 -8.25 10.40 -17.25
C ASN A 20 -7.57 9.53 -16.17
N PRO A 21 -6.30 9.14 -16.36
CA PRO A 21 -5.60 8.35 -15.36
C PRO A 21 -5.40 9.12 -14.06
N ASP A 22 -5.51 8.42 -12.94
CA ASP A 22 -5.27 8.97 -11.61
C ASP A 22 -4.24 8.10 -10.86
N TYR A 23 -2.99 8.23 -11.29
CA TYR A 23 -1.85 7.48 -10.75
C TYR A 23 -1.65 7.73 -9.26
N ARG A 24 -1.88 8.96 -8.82
CA ARG A 24 -1.81 9.37 -7.43
C ARG A 24 -2.75 8.57 -6.55
N ASN A 25 -4.04 8.57 -6.88
CA ASN A 25 -5.01 7.85 -6.07
C ASN A 25 -4.87 6.33 -6.26
N SER A 26 -4.38 5.85 -7.42
CA SER A 26 -3.98 4.45 -7.55
C SER A 26 -2.92 4.03 -6.52
N ILE A 27 -1.88 4.85 -6.31
CA ILE A 27 -0.84 4.56 -5.32
C ILE A 27 -1.40 4.55 -3.90
N LYS A 28 -2.26 5.52 -3.56
CA LYS A 28 -2.90 5.58 -2.23
C LYS A 28 -3.75 4.34 -1.96
N GLU A 29 -4.59 3.96 -2.92
CA GLU A 29 -5.44 2.76 -2.81
C GLU A 29 -4.59 1.48 -2.70
N SER A 30 -3.46 1.40 -3.42
CA SER A 30 -2.53 0.28 -3.31
C SER A 30 -1.99 0.11 -1.88
N ILE A 31 -1.62 1.21 -1.22
CA ILE A 31 -1.15 1.19 0.16
C ILE A 31 -2.30 0.93 1.15
N SER A 32 -3.48 1.50 0.93
CA SER A 32 -4.67 1.21 1.76
C SER A 32 -5.06 -0.28 1.73
N ALA A 33 -4.79 -0.98 0.62
CA ALA A 33 -4.94 -2.43 0.56
C ALA A 33 -3.95 -3.15 1.51
N VAL A 34 -2.69 -2.69 1.61
CA VAL A 34 -1.68 -3.21 2.54
C VAL A 34 -2.10 -2.93 3.99
N GLU A 35 -2.57 -1.72 4.29
CA GLU A 35 -3.10 -1.40 5.62
C GLU A 35 -4.26 -2.31 6.01
N SER A 36 -5.18 -2.54 5.07
CA SER A 36 -6.34 -3.40 5.27
C SER A 36 -5.93 -4.84 5.60
N ILE A 37 -4.95 -5.41 4.89
CA ILE A 37 -4.50 -6.77 5.20
C ILE A 37 -3.78 -6.83 6.55
N CYS A 38 -2.97 -5.81 6.88
CA CYS A 38 -2.27 -5.75 8.15
C CYS A 38 -3.26 -5.70 9.33
N LYS A 39 -4.31 -4.88 9.24
CA LYS A 39 -5.38 -4.81 10.26
C LYS A 39 -6.11 -6.15 10.43
N ILE A 40 -6.42 -6.84 9.32
CA ILE A 40 -7.06 -8.16 9.34
C ILE A 40 -6.17 -9.17 10.07
N ILE A 41 -4.87 -9.21 9.74
CA ILE A 41 -3.91 -10.14 10.36
C ILE A 41 -3.76 -9.86 11.86
N THR A 42 -3.70 -8.58 12.25
CA THR A 42 -3.52 -8.21 13.66
C THR A 42 -4.82 -8.16 14.46
N GLN A 43 -5.98 -8.29 13.81
CA GLN A 43 -7.31 -8.13 14.42
C GLN A 43 -7.46 -6.80 15.17
N ASP A 44 -6.88 -5.72 14.61
CA ASP A 44 -6.92 -4.37 15.19
C ASP A 44 -7.24 -3.36 14.08
N ASP A 45 -8.53 -3.03 13.93
CA ASP A 45 -9.02 -2.10 12.90
C ASP A 45 -8.48 -0.67 13.05
N LYS A 46 -7.96 -0.33 14.23
CA LYS A 46 -7.42 0.99 14.57
C LYS A 46 -5.89 1.03 14.50
N ALA A 47 -5.23 -0.10 14.22
CA ALA A 47 -3.79 -0.12 14.08
C ALA A 47 -3.34 0.77 12.91
N THR A 48 -2.32 1.59 13.16
CA THR A 48 -1.53 2.20 12.10
C THR A 48 -0.71 1.12 11.40
N LEU A 49 -0.31 1.34 10.15
CA LEU A 49 0.52 0.36 9.43
C LEU A 49 1.79 0.01 10.20
N GLY A 50 2.51 1.01 10.72
CA GLY A 50 3.73 0.78 11.51
C GLY A 50 3.50 -0.07 12.75
N LYS A 51 2.39 0.15 13.48
CA LYS A 51 2.02 -0.69 14.64
C LYS A 51 1.70 -2.12 14.18
N ALA A 52 0.91 -2.27 13.12
CA ALA A 52 0.51 -3.58 12.64
C ALA A 52 1.71 -4.40 12.13
N LEU A 53 2.63 -3.77 11.38
CA LEU A 53 3.85 -4.41 10.90
C LEU A 53 4.78 -4.86 12.04
N LYS A 54 4.85 -4.10 13.14
CA LYS A 54 5.57 -4.52 14.35
C LYS A 54 4.97 -5.77 14.98
N ILE A 55 3.64 -5.82 15.12
CA ILE A 55 2.93 -7.02 15.62
C ILE A 55 3.19 -8.22 14.71
N ILE A 56 3.16 -8.02 13.39
CA ILE A 56 3.41 -9.09 12.43
C ILE A 56 4.86 -9.59 12.50
N GLU A 57 5.83 -8.70 12.67
CA GLU A 57 7.25 -9.04 12.93
C GLU A 57 7.40 -9.91 14.17
N GLU A 58 6.83 -9.50 15.30
CA GLU A 58 6.95 -10.21 16.57
C GLU A 58 6.24 -11.57 16.54
N LYS A 59 5.05 -11.66 15.93
CA LYS A 59 4.22 -12.87 15.96
C LYS A 59 4.55 -13.88 14.87
N TYR A 60 4.96 -13.42 13.69
CA TYR A 60 5.15 -14.27 12.51
C TYR A 60 6.59 -14.24 11.97
N SER A 61 7.53 -13.65 12.71
CA SER A 61 8.95 -13.58 12.31
C SER A 61 9.14 -12.95 10.93
N LEU A 62 8.47 -11.81 10.68
CA LEU A 62 8.73 -10.98 9.52
C LEU A 62 10.15 -10.42 9.61
N HIS A 63 10.95 -10.59 8.56
CA HIS A 63 12.32 -10.10 8.57
C HIS A 63 12.36 -8.56 8.72
N ALA A 64 13.22 -8.05 9.61
CA ALA A 64 13.26 -6.62 9.94
C ALA A 64 13.50 -5.71 8.71
N ALA A 65 14.34 -6.15 7.76
CA ALA A 65 14.56 -5.40 6.52
C ALA A 65 13.31 -5.34 5.63
N LEU A 66 12.52 -6.42 5.58
CA LEU A 66 11.28 -6.48 4.81
C LEU A 66 10.17 -5.62 5.46
N LYS A 67 10.11 -5.62 6.79
CA LYS A 67 9.29 -4.66 7.54
C LYS A 67 9.68 -3.23 7.22
N SER A 68 10.98 -2.93 7.23
CA SER A 68 11.50 -1.59 6.96
C SER A 68 11.16 -1.12 5.55
N SER A 69 11.30 -1.98 4.53
CA SER A 69 10.95 -1.61 3.15
C SER A 69 9.46 -1.27 3.00
N LEU A 70 8.56 -2.02 3.67
CA LEU A 70 7.13 -1.71 3.73
C LEU A 70 6.85 -0.35 4.38
N SER A 71 7.50 -0.08 5.52
CA SER A 71 7.36 1.21 6.21
C SER A 71 7.86 2.38 5.36
N GLN A 72 8.97 2.20 4.63
CA GLN A 72 9.52 3.23 3.74
C GLN A 72 8.62 3.48 2.53
N LEU A 73 8.05 2.42 1.93
CA LEU A 73 7.06 2.56 0.84
C LEU A 73 5.78 3.26 1.30
N TYR A 74 5.33 2.98 2.51
CA TYR A 74 4.23 3.72 3.12
C TYR A 74 4.59 5.20 3.33
N GLY A 75 5.80 5.49 3.82
CA GLY A 75 6.33 6.84 3.91
C GLY A 75 6.28 7.56 2.57
N TYR A 76 6.80 6.94 1.50
CA TYR A 76 6.73 7.48 0.14
C TYR A 76 5.31 7.87 -0.31
N ALA A 77 4.30 7.05 0.01
CA ALA A 77 2.91 7.32 -0.36
C ALA A 77 2.18 8.30 0.58
N SER A 78 2.63 8.42 1.84
CA SER A 78 1.94 9.15 2.91
C SER A 78 2.55 10.52 3.20
N ASP A 79 3.86 10.66 3.05
CA ASP A 79 4.57 11.91 3.31
C ASP A 79 4.21 12.96 2.26
N GLY A 80 4.09 14.18 2.77
CA GLY A 80 3.80 15.37 2.01
C GLY A 80 4.65 15.46 0.75
N ASP A 81 5.95 15.20 0.81
CA ASP A 81 6.87 15.45 -0.30
C ASP A 81 6.81 14.44 -1.45
N GLY A 82 6.38 13.20 -1.21
CA GLY A 82 6.41 12.14 -2.23
C GLY A 82 5.21 12.17 -3.17
N ILE A 83 4.01 12.40 -2.63
CA ILE A 83 2.75 12.40 -3.39
C ILE A 83 1.77 13.50 -2.93
N ARG A 84 1.72 13.92 -1.66
CA ARG A 84 0.64 14.81 -1.16
C ARG A 84 0.82 16.32 -1.46
N HIS A 85 2.05 16.82 -1.65
CA HIS A 85 2.36 18.24 -1.94
C HIS A 85 2.34 18.60 -3.41
N ALA A 86 2.29 17.61 -4.32
CA ALA A 86 2.04 17.82 -5.74
C ALA A 86 0.58 18.24 -6.06
N MET A 87 -0.09 18.93 -5.13
CA MET A 87 -1.34 19.67 -5.37
C MET A 87 -1.06 21.06 -5.95
N LEU A 88 0.16 21.58 -5.78
CA LEU A 88 0.57 22.90 -6.26
C LEU A 88 1.35 22.86 -7.59
N GLU A 89 1.85 21.69 -7.99
CA GLU A 89 2.56 21.47 -9.24
C GLU A 89 2.01 20.23 -9.95
N GLU A 90 2.12 20.22 -11.28
CA GLU A 90 1.73 19.12 -12.16
C GLU A 90 2.27 17.78 -11.61
N SER A 91 1.40 16.77 -11.50
CA SER A 91 1.75 15.49 -10.88
C SER A 91 2.83 14.79 -11.71
N ILE A 92 4.08 14.79 -11.22
CA ILE A 92 5.22 14.07 -11.83
C ILE A 92 5.05 12.53 -11.87
N LEU A 93 4.01 12.02 -11.23
CA LEU A 93 3.69 10.59 -11.19
C LEU A 93 3.22 10.09 -12.55
N SER A 94 3.80 8.99 -12.98
CA SER A 94 3.53 8.34 -14.25
C SER A 94 2.82 7.00 -14.06
N TYR A 95 2.43 6.39 -15.18
CA TYR A 95 1.89 5.03 -15.18
C TYR A 95 2.85 4.02 -14.53
N ILE A 96 4.17 4.17 -14.70
CA ILE A 96 5.11 3.20 -14.13
C ILE A 96 5.16 3.28 -12.61
N ASP A 97 5.00 4.46 -12.02
CA ASP A 97 4.96 4.65 -10.56
C ASP A 97 3.72 3.99 -9.95
N ALA A 98 2.55 4.24 -10.55
CA ALA A 98 1.31 3.59 -10.13
C ALA A 98 1.37 2.07 -10.30
N LYS A 99 1.92 1.58 -11.41
CA LYS A 99 2.06 0.14 -11.68
C LYS A 99 3.02 -0.51 -10.70
N PHE A 100 4.16 0.11 -10.44
CA PHE A 100 5.14 -0.36 -9.47
C PHE A 100 4.50 -0.52 -8.10
N MET A 101 3.77 0.50 -7.64
CA MET A 101 3.10 0.47 -6.34
C MET A 101 2.00 -0.58 -6.27
N LEU A 102 1.12 -0.67 -7.27
CA LEU A 102 0.04 -1.67 -7.30
C LEU A 102 0.58 -3.09 -7.25
N VAL A 103 1.57 -3.41 -8.09
CA VAL A 103 2.16 -4.75 -8.16
C VAL A 103 2.93 -5.07 -6.87
N SER A 104 3.71 -4.12 -6.35
CA SER A 104 4.46 -4.31 -5.11
C SER A 104 3.54 -4.56 -3.93
N CYS A 105 2.50 -3.73 -3.75
CA CYS A 105 1.50 -3.88 -2.70
C CYS A 105 0.75 -5.21 -2.81
N THR A 106 0.36 -5.60 -4.02
CA THR A 106 -0.27 -6.92 -4.28
C THR A 106 0.64 -8.06 -3.84
N ASN A 107 1.93 -8.00 -4.20
CA ASN A 107 2.89 -9.02 -3.80
C ASN A 107 3.10 -9.07 -2.28
N PHE A 108 3.18 -7.91 -1.61
CA PHE A 108 3.26 -7.85 -0.15
C PHE A 108 2.03 -8.44 0.53
N ILE A 109 0.83 -8.12 0.04
CA ILE A 109 -0.42 -8.69 0.56
C ILE A 109 -0.39 -10.22 0.47
N ASN A 110 -0.05 -10.76 -0.70
CA ASN A 110 0.03 -12.21 -0.89
C ASN A 110 1.10 -12.84 0.02
N TYR A 111 2.27 -12.22 0.11
CA TYR A 111 3.33 -12.66 1.01
C TYR A 111 2.87 -12.69 2.48
N LEU A 112 2.24 -11.61 2.96
CA LEU A 112 1.74 -11.52 4.33
C LEU A 112 0.65 -12.56 4.59
N ILE A 113 -0.26 -12.78 3.64
CA ILE A 113 -1.28 -13.83 3.75
C ILE A 113 -0.61 -15.20 3.93
N GLU A 114 0.31 -15.59 3.05
CA GLU A 114 0.96 -16.90 3.14
C GLU A 114 1.84 -17.03 4.40
N LYS A 115 2.52 -15.96 4.81
CA LYS A 115 3.40 -15.95 5.99
C LYS A 115 2.63 -16.06 7.32
N THR A 116 1.36 -15.68 7.34
CA THR A 116 0.53 -15.61 8.56
C THR A 116 -0.60 -16.64 8.63
N LYS A 117 -0.66 -17.55 7.66
CA LYS A 117 -1.40 -18.81 7.79
C LYS A 117 -0.78 -19.68 8.89
#